data_AF-A0A841KD27-F1
#
_entry.id   AF-A0A841KD27-F1
#
_cell.length_a   1.000
_cell.length_b   1.000
_cell.length_c   1.000
_cell.angle_alpha   90.00
_cell.angle_beta   90.00
_cell.angle_gamma   90.00
#
_symmetry.space_group_name_H-M   'P 1'
#
loop_
_entity.id
_entity.type
_entity.pdbx_description
1 polymer ?
#
loop_
_entity_poly.entity_id
_entity_poly.type
_entity_poly.pdbx_seq_one_letter_code
_entity_poly.pdbx_strand_id
1 'polypeptide(L)'
;MLNGDANGFPPLHRRMDRRVWTDVFSSAWDRLREARSQGLELPLDPYALTNPAEFFAVASEHFFEQPAQLQEHLPEVYRQLTLFYRQHPL
;
A
#
# COMPACT_ATOMS: atom_id res chain seq x y z
N MET A 1 21.99 -0.80 1.07
CA MET A 1 20.84 -1.66 1.43
C MET A 1 20.60 -1.49 2.92
N LEU A 2 19.55 -0.75 3.30
CA LEU A 2 19.17 -0.58 4.71
C LEU A 2 18.42 -1.85 5.11
N ASN A 3 19.17 -2.81 5.64
CA ASN A 3 18.65 -4.04 6.23
C ASN A 3 18.05 -3.70 7.61
N GLY A 4 16.76 -3.37 7.63
CA GLY A 4 15.92 -3.44 8.81
C GLY A 4 14.64 -4.12 8.36
N ASP A 5 14.21 -5.18 9.07
CA ASP A 5 13.07 -6.03 8.71
C ASP A 5 11.97 -5.24 7.99
N ALA A 6 11.82 -5.52 6.70
CA ALA A 6 10.82 -4.86 5.88
C ALA A 6 9.46 -5.43 6.30
N ASN A 7 8.86 -4.80 7.31
CA ASN A 7 7.58 -5.19 7.89
C ASN A 7 6.40 -4.42 7.29
N GLY A 8 6.59 -3.79 6.12
CA GLY A 8 5.60 -2.90 5.50
C GLY A 8 5.35 -1.60 6.27
N PHE A 9 6.19 -1.28 7.26
CA PHE A 9 6.07 -0.09 8.08
C PHE A 9 7.27 0.85 7.83
N PRO A 10 7.20 1.71 6.80
CA PRO A 10 8.26 2.68 6.54
C PRO A 10 8.36 3.70 7.70
N PRO A 11 9.49 4.41 7.85
CA PRO A 11 9.62 5.46 8.86
C PRO A 11 8.65 6.62 8.58
N LEU A 12 7.49 6.59 9.24
CA LEU A 12 6.47 7.62 9.10
C LEU A 12 6.92 8.92 9.76
N HIS A 13 6.60 10.06 9.13
CA HIS A 13 6.89 11.35 9.72
C HIS A 13 5.88 11.73 10.82
N ARG A 14 6.29 12.60 11.76
CA ARG A 14 5.52 13.01 12.96
C ARG A 14 4.07 13.44 12.74
N ARG A 15 3.69 13.87 11.54
CA ARG A 15 2.32 14.29 11.19
C ARG A 15 1.39 13.14 10.76
N MET A 16 1.88 11.91 10.71
CA MET A 16 1.08 10.73 10.36
C MET A 16 0.75 9.94 11.61
N ASP A 17 -0.49 9.46 11.68
CA ASP A 17 -0.91 8.52 12.71
C ASP A 17 -0.51 7.10 12.31
N ARG A 18 0.32 6.48 13.14
CA ARG A 18 0.80 5.10 12.94
C ARG A 18 -0.34 4.09 12.96
N ARG A 19 -1.37 4.32 13.78
CA ARG A 19 -2.54 3.42 13.85
C ARG A 19 -3.33 3.47 12.55
N VAL A 20 -3.62 4.68 12.06
CA VAL A 20 -4.33 4.86 10.79
C VAL A 20 -3.54 4.22 9.64
N TRP A 21 -2.22 4.40 9.58
CA TRP A 21 -1.39 3.73 8.58
C TRP A 21 -1.54 2.20 8.65
N THR A 22 -1.34 1.63 9.84
CA THR A 22 -1.44 0.18 10.05
C THR A 22 -2.82 -0.33 9.69
N ASP A 23 -3.89 0.30 10.17
CA ASP A 23 -5.27 -0.11 9.91
C ASP A 23 -5.59 -0.09 8.42
N VAL A 24 -5.17 0.97 7.70
CA VAL A 24 -5.38 1.10 6.26
C VAL A 24 -4.64 0.02 5.48
N PHE A 25 -3.34 -0.14 5.73
CA PHE A 25 -2.52 -1.11 4.98
C PHE A 25 -2.92 -2.55 5.29
N SER A 26 -3.16 -2.90 6.56
CA SER A 26 -3.60 -4.25 6.94
C SER A 26 -5.00 -4.56 6.38
N SER A 27 -5.96 -3.64 6.46
CA SER A 27 -7.29 -3.86 5.91
C SER A 27 -7.28 -4.03 4.39
N ALA A 28 -6.45 -3.26 3.67
CA ALA A 28 -6.31 -3.39 2.23
C ALA A 28 -5.68 -4.73 1.84
N TRP A 29 -4.61 -5.12 2.54
CA TRP A 29 -3.96 -6.41 2.37
C TRP A 29 -4.93 -7.59 2.58
N ASP A 30 -5.70 -7.58 3.66
CA ASP A 30 -6.64 -8.67 3.96
C ASP A 30 -7.75 -8.77 2.90
N ARG A 31 -8.27 -7.62 2.42
CA ARG A 31 -9.25 -7.59 1.32
C ARG A 31 -8.69 -8.19 0.03
N LEU A 32 -7.45 -7.86 -0.32
CA LEU A 32 -6.80 -8.39 -1.53
C LEU A 32 -6.49 -9.89 -1.40
N ARG A 33 -6.12 -10.36 -0.20
CA ARG A 33 -5.95 -11.79 0.07
C ARG A 33 -7.26 -12.56 -0.08
N GLU A 34 -8.35 -12.03 0.45
CA GLU A 34 -9.68 -12.61 0.30
C GLU A 34 -10.08 -12.67 -1.18
N ALA A 35 -9.96 -11.56 -1.91
CA ALA A 35 -10.26 -11.50 -3.34
C ALA A 35 -9.45 -12.53 -4.15
N ARG A 36 -8.15 -12.66 -3.85
CA ARG A 36 -7.30 -13.69 -4.48
C ARG A 36 -7.76 -15.10 -4.17
N SER A 37 -8.17 -15.36 -2.92
CA SER A 37 -8.66 -16.69 -2.52
C SER A 37 -9.95 -17.08 -3.25
N GLN A 38 -10.73 -16.09 -3.67
CA GLN A 38 -11.94 -16.24 -4.47
C GLN A 38 -11.66 -16.31 -5.98
N GLY A 39 -10.39 -16.23 -6.40
CA GLY A 39 -9.98 -16.25 -7.81
C GLY A 39 -10.29 -14.95 -8.56
N LEU A 40 -10.53 -13.84 -7.85
CA LEU A 40 -10.74 -12.53 -8.48
C LEU A 40 -9.41 -11.94 -8.97
N GLU A 41 -9.49 -11.16 -10.04
CA GLU A 41 -8.37 -10.36 -10.52
C GLU A 41 -8.03 -9.26 -9.51
N LEU A 42 -6.73 -9.05 -9.26
CA LEU A 42 -6.27 -8.06 -8.30
C LEU A 42 -5.93 -6.75 -9.00
N PRO A 43 -6.21 -5.60 -8.36
CA PRO A 43 -5.83 -4.28 -8.87
C PRO A 43 -4.34 -3.95 -8.69
N LEU A 44 -3.54 -4.89 -8.19
CA LEU A 44 -2.10 -4.79 -8.00
C LEU A 44 -1.44 -6.09 -8.44
N ASP A 45 -0.14 -6.02 -8.75
CA ASP A 45 0.66 -7.23 -9.00
C ASP A 45 0.46 -8.23 -7.85
N PRO A 46 0.12 -9.51 -8.12
CA PRO A 46 -0.07 -10.52 -7.08
C PRO A 46 1.16 -10.74 -6.17
N TYR A 47 2.34 -10.31 -6.59
CA TYR A 47 3.55 -10.25 -5.77
C TYR A 47 3.39 -9.36 -4.53
N ALA A 48 2.52 -8.35 -4.61
CA ALA A 48 2.12 -7.49 -3.50
C ALA A 48 1.48 -8.24 -2.34
N LEU A 49 1.16 -9.53 -2.47
CA LEU A 49 0.61 -10.38 -1.40
C LEU A 49 1.64 -11.36 -0.81
N THR A 50 2.93 -11.18 -1.09
CA THR A 50 4.01 -12.03 -0.56
C THR A 50 4.31 -11.76 0.91
N ASN A 51 4.55 -10.50 1.27
CA ASN A 51 4.63 -10.03 2.65
C ASN A 51 4.24 -8.52 2.73
N PRO A 52 4.00 -7.95 3.93
CA PRO A 52 3.60 -6.54 4.05
C PRO A 52 4.58 -5.52 3.45
N ALA A 53 5.87 -5.84 3.35
CA ALA A 53 6.81 -4.95 2.66
C ALA A 53 6.63 -4.96 1.15
N GLU A 54 6.39 -6.12 0.54
CA GLU A 54 6.06 -6.16 -0.89
C GLU A 54 4.77 -5.43 -1.19
N PHE A 55 3.79 -5.47 -0.28
CA PHE A 55 2.58 -4.66 -0.43
C PHE A 55 2.89 -3.18 -0.54
N PHE A 56 3.69 -2.69 0.41
CA PHE A 56 4.09 -1.29 0.44
C PHE A 56 4.91 -0.94 -0.81
N ALA A 57 5.83 -1.80 -1.24
CA ALA A 57 6.66 -1.58 -2.42
C ALA A 57 5.80 -1.48 -3.69
N VAL A 58 4.93 -2.47 -3.96
CA VAL A 58 4.09 -2.49 -5.16
C VAL A 58 3.04 -1.37 -5.13
N ALA A 59 2.46 -1.06 -3.96
CA ALA A 59 1.55 0.08 -3.83
C ALA A 59 2.27 1.41 -4.09
N SER A 60 3.54 1.53 -3.69
CA SER A 60 4.35 2.72 -3.95
C SER A 60 4.71 2.86 -5.44
N GLU A 61 5.01 1.75 -6.12
CA GLU A 61 5.19 1.74 -7.58
C GLU A 61 3.93 2.22 -8.31
N HIS A 62 2.77 1.64 -7.98
CA HIS A 62 1.49 2.07 -8.55
C HIS A 62 1.18 3.54 -8.23
N PHE A 63 1.57 4.04 -7.06
CA PHE A 63 1.38 5.45 -6.71
C PHE A 63 2.16 6.40 -7.63
N PHE A 64 3.31 6.00 -8.17
CA PHE A 64 4.08 6.84 -9.10
C PHE A 64 3.75 6.57 -10.57
N GLU A 65 3.45 5.32 -10.93
CA GLU A 65 3.26 4.91 -12.33
C GLU A 65 1.80 4.95 -12.78
N GLN A 66 0.87 4.57 -11.89
CA GLN A 66 -0.56 4.38 -12.20
C GLN A 66 -1.47 4.92 -11.08
N PRO A 67 -1.29 6.19 -10.66
CA PRO A 67 -1.93 6.70 -9.44
C PRO A 67 -3.47 6.71 -9.52
N ALA A 68 -4.04 6.85 -10.72
CA ALA A 68 -5.49 6.80 -10.94
C ALA A 68 -6.08 5.45 -10.56
N GLN A 69 -5.44 4.36 -10.98
CA GLN A 69 -5.88 3.00 -10.65
C GLN A 69 -5.75 2.73 -9.15
N LEU A 70 -4.66 3.21 -8.54
CA LEU A 70 -4.48 3.08 -7.10
C LEU A 70 -5.55 3.86 -6.31
N GLN A 71 -5.89 5.07 -6.75
CA GLN A 71 -6.96 5.86 -6.13
C GLN A 71 -8.33 5.19 -6.30
N GLU A 72 -8.61 4.62 -7.47
CA GLU A 72 -9.88 3.95 -7.76
C GLU A 72 -10.07 2.69 -6.90
N HIS A 73 -9.07 1.82 -6.84
CA HIS A 73 -9.20 0.52 -6.20
C HIS A 73 -8.80 0.51 -4.72
N LEU A 74 -7.84 1.36 -4.31
CA LEU A 74 -7.30 1.43 -2.96
C LEU A 74 -7.21 2.89 -2.45
N PRO A 75 -8.35 3.62 -2.38
CA PRO A 75 -8.37 5.06 -2.11
C PRO A 75 -7.72 5.45 -0.76
N GLU A 76 -7.88 4.63 0.28
CA GLU A 76 -7.25 4.88 1.58
C GLU A 76 -5.72 4.73 1.52
N VAL A 77 -5.23 3.72 0.79
CA VAL A 77 -3.79 3.50 0.59
C VAL A 77 -3.21 4.66 -0.19
N TYR A 78 -3.88 5.10 -1.27
CA TYR A 78 -3.48 6.28 -2.03
C TYR A 78 -3.38 7.54 -1.15
N ARG A 79 -4.35 7.76 -0.25
CA ARG A 79 -4.29 8.89 0.70
C ARG A 79 -3.13 8.78 1.68
N GLN A 80 -2.85 7.59 2.21
CA GLN A 80 -1.70 7.38 3.10
C GLN A 80 -0.37 7.60 2.36
N LEU A 81 -0.25 7.15 1.11
CA LEU A 81 0.94 7.37 0.29
C LEU A 81 1.11 8.84 -0.11
N THR A 82 0.02 9.56 -0.38
CA THR A 82 0.02 11.03 -0.60
C THR A 82 0.61 11.75 0.61
N LEU A 83 0.19 11.36 1.82
CA LEU A 83 0.73 11.92 3.06
C LEU A 83 2.21 11.54 3.26
N PHE A 84 2.56 10.28 3.04
CA PHE A 84 3.91 9.75 3.23
C PHE A 84 4.93 10.41 2.29
N TYR A 85 4.65 10.41 0.99
CA TYR A 85 5.54 11.00 -0.02
C TYR A 85 5.41 12.52 -0.12
N ARG A 86 4.36 13.11 0.47
CA ARG A 86 4.01 14.54 0.34
C ARG A 86 3.90 14.99 -1.11
N GLN A 87 3.38 14.11 -1.94
CA GLN A 87 3.16 14.30 -3.36
C GLN A 87 1.72 13.92 -3.70
N HIS A 88 1.17 14.54 -4.73
CA HIS A 88 -0.13 14.18 -5.29
C HIS A 88 0.08 13.99 -6.80
N PRO A 89 0.39 12.75 -7.25
CA PRO A 89 0.69 12.48 -8.66
C PRO A 89 -0.52 12.53 -9.61
N LEU A 90 -1.74 12.59 -9.06
CA LEU A 90 -2.98 12.83 -9.81
C LEU A 90 -3.27 14.31 -10.03
#